data_AF-A0A8I0CNH7-F1
#
_entry.id   AF-A0A8I0CNH7-F1
#
_cell.length_a   1.000
_cell.length_b   1.000
_cell.length_c   1.000
_cell.angle_alpha   90.00
_cell.angle_beta   90.00
_cell.angle_gamma   90.00
#
_symmetry.space_group_name_H-M   'P 1'
#
loop_
_entity.id
_entity.type
_entity.pdbx_description
1 polymer ?
#
loop_
_entity_poly.entity_id
_entity_poly.type
_entity_poly.pdbx_seq_one_letter_code
_entity_poly.pdbx_strand_id
1 'polypeptide(L)'
;MNTDIRWALPDDGHTFPIYAGPTTDMDRVAEYSEERGVSTIRFGGDTWSLTADKGPEASAATMSGTFTATGDAATFARSRTVRCVADRHTVTVEAESRRQFVLDIDGVKAGQFTSENRGLKNLHVQFEGPGEALPLDVQVFLSWVARRCMETRVLNGTLAWTVGLIILVPFMIAVFMGLL
;
A
#
# COMPACT_ATOMS: atom_id res chain seq x y z
N MET A 1 -6.43 -29.05 7.09
CA MET A 1 -5.78 -28.32 8.20
C MET A 1 -4.33 -28.81 8.29
N ASN A 2 -3.39 -28.01 7.80
CA ASN A 2 -1.96 -28.32 7.87
C ASN A 2 -1.34 -27.42 8.95
N THR A 3 -0.82 -28.01 10.01
CA THR A 3 -0.47 -27.35 11.29
C THR A 3 0.99 -26.89 11.40
N ASP A 4 1.74 -26.89 10.30
CA ASP A 4 3.21 -26.77 10.37
C ASP A 4 3.81 -25.40 9.94
N ILE A 5 2.99 -24.34 9.85
CA ILE A 5 3.55 -22.98 9.74
C ILE A 5 3.43 -22.29 11.10
N ARG A 6 4.54 -22.32 11.85
CA ARG A 6 4.67 -21.53 13.08
C ARG A 6 4.87 -20.06 12.72
N TRP A 7 3.76 -19.32 12.68
CA TRP A 7 3.73 -17.87 12.59
C TRP A 7 4.26 -17.25 13.89
N ALA A 8 5.58 -17.14 14.05
CA ALA A 8 6.12 -16.19 15.00
C ALA A 8 5.94 -14.80 14.39
N LEU A 9 5.19 -13.91 15.05
CA LEU A 9 5.14 -12.51 14.68
C LEU A 9 6.50 -11.87 15.02
N PRO A 10 7.21 -11.24 14.07
CA PRO A 10 8.15 -10.18 14.42
C PRO A 10 7.35 -9.00 14.99
N ASP A 11 7.69 -8.60 16.21
CA ASP A 11 7.04 -7.54 17.02
C ASP A 11 7.55 -6.13 16.63
N ASP A 12 8.17 -6.01 15.46
CA ASP A 12 9.08 -4.93 15.09
C ASP A 12 8.39 -3.79 14.30
N GLY A 13 7.09 -3.92 13.98
CA GLY A 13 6.36 -2.93 13.18
C GLY A 13 6.72 -2.87 11.69
N HIS A 14 7.64 -3.73 11.24
CA HIS A 14 8.10 -3.84 9.85
C HIS A 14 7.43 -4.96 9.05
N THR A 15 6.50 -5.68 9.67
CA THR A 15 5.80 -6.81 9.08
C THR A 15 4.30 -6.53 9.08
N PHE A 16 3.58 -6.92 8.01
CA PHE A 16 2.13 -6.85 8.01
C PHE A 16 1.47 -8.03 7.28
N PRO A 17 0.35 -8.54 7.80
CA PRO A 17 -0.43 -9.55 7.11
C PRO A 17 -1.15 -8.95 5.90
N ILE A 18 -1.19 -9.72 4.82
CA ILE A 18 -2.00 -9.43 3.63
C ILE A 18 -3.18 -10.40 3.63
N TYR A 19 -4.37 -9.82 3.47
CA TYR A 19 -5.63 -10.55 3.47
C TYR A 19 -6.24 -10.55 2.07
N ALA A 20 -6.91 -11.64 1.71
CA ALA A 20 -7.66 -11.76 0.47
C ALA A 20 -8.92 -12.61 0.69
N GLY A 21 -9.84 -12.57 -0.26
CA GLY A 21 -11.14 -13.24 -0.17
C GLY A 21 -12.30 -12.25 0.02
N PRO A 22 -13.53 -12.78 0.16
CA PRO A 22 -14.73 -11.96 0.30
C PRO A 22 -14.65 -11.06 1.52
N THR A 23 -15.24 -9.85 1.44
CA THR A 23 -15.21 -8.86 2.53
C THR A 23 -15.76 -9.38 3.87
N THR A 24 -16.64 -10.39 3.83
CA THR A 24 -17.24 -11.01 5.02
C THR A 24 -16.40 -12.14 5.63
N ASP A 25 -15.41 -12.67 4.90
CA ASP A 25 -14.61 -13.84 5.29
C ASP A 25 -13.22 -13.78 4.65
N MET A 26 -12.40 -12.85 5.15
CA MET A 26 -11.05 -12.62 4.61
C MET A 26 -10.03 -13.52 5.31
N ASP A 27 -9.27 -14.26 4.51
CA ASP A 27 -8.18 -15.10 5.00
C ASP A 27 -6.84 -14.39 4.90
N ARG A 28 -5.96 -14.67 5.87
CA ARG A 28 -4.56 -14.26 5.80
C ARG A 28 -3.85 -15.14 4.77
N VAL A 29 -3.44 -14.54 3.66
CA VAL A 29 -2.85 -15.26 2.52
C VAL A 29 -1.37 -15.01 2.33
N ALA A 30 -0.87 -13.85 2.77
CA ALA A 30 0.52 -13.48 2.62
C ALA A 30 1.03 -12.64 3.80
N GLU A 31 2.34 -12.46 3.86
CA GLU A 31 3.02 -11.63 4.84
C GLU A 31 4.08 -10.78 4.15
N TYR A 32 3.97 -9.46 4.31
CA TYR A 32 5.04 -8.53 3.97
C TYR A 32 6.00 -8.42 5.14
N SER A 33 7.30 -8.39 4.86
CA SER A 33 8.35 -8.03 5.82
C SER A 33 9.36 -7.07 5.21
N GLU A 34 9.81 -6.08 5.98
CA GLU A 34 10.90 -5.18 5.62
C GLU A 34 12.04 -5.29 6.64
N GLU A 35 13.16 -5.87 6.23
CA GLU A 35 14.31 -6.07 7.10
C GLU A 35 15.54 -5.43 6.48
N ARG A 36 16.18 -4.52 7.20
CA ARG A 36 17.44 -3.87 6.79
C ARG A 36 17.38 -3.23 5.39
N GLY A 37 16.22 -2.68 5.02
CA GLY A 37 16.00 -2.05 3.71
C GLY A 37 15.68 -3.03 2.58
N VAL A 38 15.50 -4.32 2.87
CA VAL A 38 15.01 -5.32 1.94
C VAL A 38 13.55 -5.61 2.23
N SER A 39 12.67 -5.30 1.29
CA SER A 39 11.24 -5.58 1.37
C SER A 39 10.90 -6.89 0.66
N THR A 40 10.16 -7.76 1.32
CA THR A 40 9.75 -9.06 0.77
C THR A 40 8.28 -9.37 1.06
N ILE A 41 7.67 -10.21 0.22
CA ILE A 41 6.37 -10.81 0.50
C ILE A 41 6.51 -12.33 0.47
N ARG A 42 6.02 -13.01 1.50
CA ARG A 42 5.88 -14.47 1.53
C ARG A 42 4.46 -14.85 1.15
N PHE A 43 4.30 -15.61 0.07
CA PHE A 43 3.00 -16.03 -0.46
C PHE A 43 3.10 -17.42 -1.08
N GLY A 44 2.23 -18.36 -0.68
CA GLY A 44 2.14 -19.68 -1.32
C GLY A 44 3.43 -20.52 -1.30
N GLY A 45 4.35 -20.25 -0.36
CA GLY A 45 5.68 -20.89 -0.32
C GLY A 45 6.75 -20.19 -1.16
N ASP A 46 6.38 -19.16 -1.94
CA ASP A 46 7.28 -18.27 -2.66
C ASP A 46 7.66 -17.06 -1.80
N THR A 47 8.83 -16.49 -2.05
CA THR A 47 9.31 -15.25 -1.42
C THR A 47 9.63 -14.23 -2.50
N TRP A 48 8.80 -13.21 -2.58
CA TRP A 48 8.92 -12.14 -3.56
C TRP A 48 9.90 -11.09 -3.08
N SER A 49 10.76 -10.63 -3.97
CA SER A 49 11.63 -9.49 -3.73
C SER A 49 10.94 -8.23 -4.22
N LEU A 50 10.75 -7.26 -3.34
CA LEU A 50 10.06 -6.02 -3.66
C LEU A 50 11.05 -4.87 -3.82
N THR A 51 10.84 -4.06 -4.85
CA THR A 51 11.60 -2.84 -5.10
C THR A 51 10.61 -1.69 -5.20
N ALA A 52 10.73 -0.69 -4.32
CA ALA A 52 9.86 0.49 -4.33
C ALA A 52 10.61 1.71 -3.79
N ASP A 53 11.21 2.48 -4.69
CA ASP A 53 11.90 3.71 -4.36
C ASP A 53 10.93 4.88 -4.14
N LYS A 54 11.47 6.08 -3.87
CA LYS A 54 10.67 7.32 -3.78
C LYS A 54 10.05 7.76 -5.12
N GLY A 55 10.43 7.10 -6.23
CA GLY A 55 9.94 7.38 -7.56
C GLY A 55 8.49 6.94 -7.79
N PRO A 56 8.05 6.89 -9.05
CA PRO A 56 6.70 6.46 -9.40
C PRO A 56 6.60 4.97 -9.72
N GLU A 57 7.69 4.22 -9.61
CA GLU A 57 7.75 2.82 -9.98
C GLU A 57 7.94 1.92 -8.76
N ALA A 58 7.21 0.82 -8.75
CA ALA A 58 7.35 -0.25 -7.79
C ALA A 58 7.26 -1.58 -8.54
N SER A 59 8.01 -2.58 -8.09
CA SER A 59 8.01 -3.90 -8.70
C SER A 59 8.13 -5.01 -7.65
N ALA A 60 7.56 -6.16 -7.99
CA ALA A 60 7.68 -7.40 -7.23
C ALA A 60 8.22 -8.48 -8.15
N ALA A 61 9.42 -9.00 -7.84
CA ALA A 61 9.97 -10.16 -8.51
C ALA A 61 9.46 -11.42 -7.81
N THR A 62 8.72 -12.24 -8.55
CA THR A 62 8.14 -13.51 -8.13
C THR A 62 8.81 -14.66 -8.88
N MET A 63 8.52 -15.91 -8.51
CA MET A 63 8.99 -17.06 -9.29
C MET A 63 8.37 -17.13 -10.70
N SER A 64 7.19 -16.55 -10.90
CA SER A 64 6.46 -16.55 -12.17
C SER A 64 6.79 -15.36 -13.08
N GLY A 65 7.42 -14.31 -12.57
CA GLY A 65 7.81 -13.14 -13.35
C GLY A 65 7.97 -11.89 -12.51
N THR A 66 7.91 -10.73 -13.16
CA THR A 66 7.98 -9.43 -12.48
C THR A 66 6.66 -8.70 -12.64
N PHE A 67 6.03 -8.37 -11.52
CA PHE A 67 4.86 -7.51 -11.47
C PHE A 67 5.30 -6.07 -11.26
N THR A 68 4.64 -5.11 -11.92
CA THR A 68 5.02 -3.70 -11.90
C THR A 68 3.83 -2.80 -11.60
N ALA A 69 4.11 -1.69 -10.94
CA ALA A 69 3.16 -0.62 -10.68
C ALA A 69 3.83 0.72 -11.01
N THR A 70 3.15 1.54 -11.83
CA THR A 70 3.67 2.82 -12.31
C THR A 70 2.65 3.93 -12.08
N GLY A 71 3.02 4.92 -11.28
CA GLY A 71 2.24 6.12 -11.04
C GLY A 71 2.33 7.14 -12.18
N ASP A 72 1.27 7.93 -12.34
CA ASP A 72 1.13 9.00 -13.35
C ASP A 72 1.83 10.33 -13.00
N ALA A 73 2.63 10.36 -11.93
CA ALA A 73 3.31 11.57 -11.44
C ALA A 73 4.77 11.25 -11.12
N ALA A 74 5.53 12.22 -10.60
CA ALA A 74 6.94 12.00 -10.26
C ALA A 74 7.17 11.02 -9.09
N THR A 75 6.14 10.77 -8.27
CA THR A 75 6.22 9.92 -7.06
C THR A 75 4.85 9.30 -6.79
N PHE A 76 4.78 8.08 -6.23
CA PHE A 76 3.52 7.46 -5.78
C PHE A 76 2.65 8.39 -4.91
N ALA A 77 3.26 9.17 -4.03
CA ALA A 77 2.54 10.08 -3.13
C ALA A 77 1.72 11.15 -3.87
N ARG A 78 2.17 11.54 -5.07
CA ARG A 78 1.54 12.56 -5.91
C ARG A 78 0.68 11.97 -7.01
N SER A 79 0.85 10.68 -7.30
CA SER A 79 0.11 10.01 -8.35
C SER A 79 -1.37 9.93 -8.02
N ARG A 80 -2.21 10.31 -8.97
CA ARG A 80 -3.66 10.11 -8.91
C ARG A 80 -4.00 8.71 -9.40
N THR A 81 -3.31 8.27 -10.44
CA THR A 81 -3.52 6.97 -11.06
C THR A 81 -2.24 6.15 -11.02
N VAL A 82 -2.37 4.88 -10.64
CA VAL A 82 -1.28 3.90 -10.65
C VAL A 82 -1.69 2.73 -11.53
N ARG A 83 -0.96 2.52 -12.62
CA ARG A 83 -1.15 1.38 -13.50
C ARG A 83 -0.39 0.18 -12.97
N CYS A 84 -1.08 -0.90 -12.68
CA CYS A 84 -0.53 -2.17 -12.21
C CYS A 84 -0.57 -3.20 -13.33
N VAL A 85 0.54 -3.87 -13.59
CA VAL A 85 0.66 -4.97 -14.54
C VAL A 85 1.19 -6.18 -13.78
N ALA A 86 0.36 -7.20 -13.64
CA ALA A 86 0.69 -8.44 -12.95
C ALA A 86 0.28 -9.63 -13.82
N ASP A 87 1.28 -10.38 -14.29
CA ASP A 87 1.09 -11.43 -15.29
C ASP A 87 0.35 -10.88 -16.54
N ARG A 88 -0.82 -11.44 -16.89
CA ARG A 88 -1.67 -10.98 -17.99
C ARG A 88 -2.71 -9.92 -17.59
N HIS A 89 -2.74 -9.50 -16.33
CA HIS A 89 -3.77 -8.62 -15.81
C HIS A 89 -3.23 -7.19 -15.73
N THR A 90 -3.99 -6.25 -16.29
CA THR A 90 -3.75 -4.82 -16.09
C THR A 90 -4.86 -4.28 -15.21
N VAL A 91 -4.49 -3.66 -14.10
CA VAL A 91 -5.42 -3.05 -13.14
C VAL A 91 -5.00 -1.60 -12.91
N THR A 92 -5.95 -0.70 -12.97
CA THR A 92 -5.71 0.72 -12.68
C THR A 92 -6.19 1.03 -11.28
N VAL A 93 -5.30 1.57 -10.44
CA VAL A 93 -5.65 2.06 -9.11
C VAL A 93 -5.82 3.58 -9.20
N GLU A 94 -7.05 4.05 -9.09
CA GLU A 94 -7.39 5.47 -9.19
C GLU A 94 -7.74 6.05 -7.82
N ALA A 95 -7.21 7.24 -7.54
CA ALA A 95 -7.53 8.00 -6.33
C ALA A 95 -8.78 8.86 -6.51
N GLU A 96 -9.85 8.51 -5.80
CA GLU A 96 -11.04 9.38 -5.66
C GLU A 96 -10.76 10.53 -4.68
N SER A 97 -9.97 10.26 -3.65
CA SER A 97 -9.51 11.26 -2.69
C SER A 97 -8.08 10.96 -2.22
N ARG A 98 -7.59 11.76 -1.27
CA ARG A 98 -6.28 11.50 -0.66
C ARG A 98 -6.23 10.14 0.04
N ARG A 99 -7.36 9.66 0.57
CA ARG A 99 -7.46 8.46 1.43
C ARG A 99 -8.33 7.34 0.86
N GLN A 100 -9.03 7.56 -0.25
CA GLN A 100 -9.95 6.62 -0.88
C GLN A 100 -9.54 6.36 -2.32
N PHE A 101 -9.54 5.08 -2.70
CA PHE A 101 -9.10 4.61 -4.00
C PHE A 101 -10.01 3.51 -4.51
N VAL A 102 -10.08 3.43 -5.82
CA VAL A 102 -10.83 2.43 -6.57
C VAL A 102 -9.88 1.65 -7.46
N LEU A 103 -10.11 0.34 -7.57
CA LEU A 103 -9.47 -0.52 -8.55
C LEU A 103 -10.41 -0.59 -9.76
N ASP A 104 -9.86 -0.39 -10.94
CA ASP A 104 -10.55 -0.44 -12.23
C ASP A 104 -9.87 -1.47 -13.13
N ILE A 105 -10.68 -2.33 -13.75
CA ILE A 105 -10.26 -3.28 -14.78
C ILE A 105 -11.16 -3.02 -15.98
N ASP A 106 -10.57 -2.55 -17.08
CA ASP A 106 -11.25 -2.27 -18.33
C ASP A 106 -12.50 -1.39 -18.20
N GLY A 107 -12.47 -0.39 -17.31
CA GLY A 107 -13.58 0.54 -17.05
C GLY A 107 -14.65 0.01 -16.09
N VAL A 108 -14.41 -1.15 -15.48
CA VAL A 108 -15.29 -1.76 -14.48
C VAL A 108 -14.62 -1.72 -13.11
N LYS A 109 -15.35 -1.24 -12.11
CA LYS A 109 -14.92 -1.25 -10.72
C LYS A 109 -14.62 -2.69 -10.27
N ALA A 110 -13.37 -2.94 -9.96
CA ALA A 110 -12.83 -4.22 -9.51
C ALA A 110 -12.56 -4.25 -7.99
N GLY A 111 -12.73 -3.13 -7.30
CA GLY A 111 -12.59 -3.07 -5.86
C GLY A 111 -12.30 -1.66 -5.36
N GLN A 112 -12.02 -1.55 -4.07
CA GLN A 112 -11.70 -0.29 -3.43
C GLN A 112 -10.88 -0.49 -2.14
N PHE A 113 -10.18 0.57 -1.72
CA PHE A 113 -9.55 0.62 -0.41
C PHE A 113 -9.59 2.02 0.17
N THR A 114 -9.64 2.10 1.50
CA THR A 114 -9.69 3.37 2.23
C THR A 114 -8.94 3.31 3.55
N SER A 115 -8.29 4.41 3.93
CA SER A 115 -7.61 4.58 5.23
C SER A 115 -8.36 5.47 6.22
N GLU A 116 -9.54 5.98 5.86
CA GLU A 116 -10.20 7.10 6.56
C GLU A 116 -10.56 6.84 8.03
N ASN A 117 -10.90 5.59 8.37
CA ASN A 117 -11.33 5.21 9.73
C ASN A 117 -10.47 4.13 10.41
N ARG A 118 -9.47 3.60 9.70
CA ARG A 118 -8.79 2.36 10.09
C ARG A 118 -7.27 2.48 10.16
N GLY A 119 -6.71 3.61 9.73
CA GLY A 119 -5.27 3.80 9.60
C GLY A 119 -4.63 2.78 8.67
N LEU A 120 -3.30 2.72 8.64
CA LEU A 120 -2.55 1.79 7.78
C LEU A 120 -2.57 0.33 8.29
N LYS A 121 -2.77 0.13 9.60
CA LYS A 121 -2.72 -1.21 10.23
C LYS A 121 -3.83 -2.13 9.73
N ASN A 122 -5.01 -1.58 9.49
CA ASN A 122 -6.20 -2.31 9.06
C ASN A 122 -6.58 -1.97 7.61
N LEU A 123 -5.60 -1.56 6.80
CA LEU A 123 -5.80 -1.31 5.38
C LEU A 123 -5.93 -2.66 4.66
N HIS A 124 -7.04 -2.85 3.99
CA HIS A 124 -7.28 -3.98 3.11
C HIS A 124 -7.97 -3.53 1.84
N VAL A 125 -7.79 -4.31 0.78
CA VAL A 125 -8.48 -4.11 -0.49
C VAL A 125 -9.76 -4.94 -0.46
N GLN A 126 -10.88 -4.27 -0.67
CA GLN A 126 -12.17 -4.90 -0.87
C GLN A 126 -12.28 -5.16 -2.37
N PHE A 127 -11.96 -6.38 -2.78
CA PHE A 127 -12.16 -6.82 -4.16
C PHE A 127 -13.64 -7.02 -4.42
N GLU A 128 -14.11 -6.56 -5.57
CA GLU A 128 -15.51 -6.62 -5.97
C GLU A 128 -15.57 -6.94 -7.47
N GLY A 129 -16.64 -7.62 -7.93
CA GLY A 129 -16.87 -7.87 -9.36
C GLY A 129 -15.68 -8.56 -10.05
N PRO A 130 -15.08 -7.99 -11.11
CA PRO A 130 -13.96 -8.63 -11.81
C PRO A 130 -12.70 -8.77 -10.94
N GLY A 131 -12.57 -8.00 -9.85
CA GLY A 131 -11.43 -8.13 -8.94
C GLY A 131 -11.47 -9.39 -8.08
N GLU A 132 -12.66 -9.92 -7.78
CA GLU A 132 -12.81 -11.19 -7.04
C GLU A 132 -12.33 -12.39 -7.88
N ALA A 133 -12.46 -12.28 -9.20
CA ALA A 133 -12.04 -13.30 -10.15
C ALA A 133 -10.52 -13.27 -10.44
N LEU A 134 -9.79 -12.29 -9.90
CA LEU A 134 -8.35 -12.21 -10.10
C LEU A 134 -7.63 -13.37 -9.39
N PRO A 135 -6.55 -13.89 -9.98
CA PRO A 135 -5.65 -14.82 -9.30
C PRO A 135 -5.14 -14.27 -7.96
N LEU A 136 -4.91 -15.17 -7.00
CA LEU A 136 -4.60 -14.79 -5.63
C LEU A 136 -3.25 -14.06 -5.51
N ASP A 137 -2.25 -14.42 -6.32
CA ASP A 137 -0.99 -13.70 -6.44
C ASP A 137 -1.21 -12.25 -6.92
N VAL A 138 -2.07 -12.03 -7.92
CA VAL A 138 -2.42 -10.69 -8.38
C VAL A 138 -3.11 -9.88 -7.26
N GLN A 139 -4.03 -10.50 -6.51
CA GLN A 139 -4.67 -9.84 -5.37
C GLN A 139 -3.67 -9.45 -4.26
N VAL A 140 -2.70 -10.31 -3.97
CA VAL A 140 -1.62 -10.03 -3.01
C VAL A 140 -0.75 -8.86 -3.48
N PHE A 141 -0.37 -8.85 -4.76
CA PHE A 141 0.38 -7.75 -5.36
C PHE A 141 -0.38 -6.42 -5.27
N LEU A 142 -1.66 -6.41 -5.65
CA LEU A 142 -2.49 -5.21 -5.59
C LEU A 142 -2.69 -4.70 -4.15
N SER A 143 -2.79 -5.61 -3.19
CA SER A 143 -2.88 -5.26 -1.77
C SER A 143 -1.60 -4.58 -1.27
N TRP A 144 -0.44 -5.04 -1.71
CA TRP A 144 0.83 -4.37 -1.43
C TRP A 144 0.89 -2.98 -2.08
N VAL A 145 0.53 -2.86 -3.36
CA VAL A 145 0.49 -1.55 -4.05
C VAL A 145 -0.46 -0.58 -3.35
N ALA A 146 -1.65 -1.03 -2.96
CA ALA A 146 -2.63 -0.22 -2.24
C ALA A 146 -2.04 0.36 -0.95
N ARG A 147 -1.29 -0.46 -0.21
CA ARG A 147 -0.59 0.01 0.99
C ARG A 147 0.50 1.02 0.68
N ARG A 148 1.31 0.80 -0.37
CA ARG A 148 2.33 1.78 -0.79
C ARG A 148 1.73 3.12 -1.17
N CYS A 149 0.61 3.14 -1.88
CA CYS A 149 -0.15 4.36 -2.18
C CYS A 149 -0.55 5.11 -0.90
N MET A 150 -0.92 4.39 0.17
CA MET A 150 -1.30 5.00 1.45
C MET A 150 -0.10 5.46 2.27
N GLU A 151 0.91 4.62 2.44
CA GLU A 151 2.11 4.93 3.22
C GLU A 151 2.79 6.20 2.73
N THR A 152 3.00 6.30 1.41
CA THR A 152 3.68 7.44 0.79
C THR A 152 2.90 8.75 0.97
N ARG A 153 1.56 8.71 0.98
CA ARG A 153 0.71 9.89 1.21
C ARG A 153 0.62 10.31 2.68
N VAL A 154 0.67 9.35 3.61
CA VAL A 154 0.69 9.62 5.06
C VAL A 154 1.99 10.29 5.46
N LEU A 155 3.13 9.75 5.03
CA LEU A 155 4.46 10.28 5.36
C LEU A 155 4.63 11.74 4.92
N ASN A 156 4.18 12.08 3.70
CA ASN A 156 4.22 13.46 3.20
C ASN A 156 3.29 14.41 3.95
N GLY A 157 2.20 13.93 4.54
CA GLY A 157 1.30 14.75 5.35
C GLY A 157 1.95 15.14 6.69
N THR A 158 2.56 14.17 7.37
CA THR A 158 3.17 14.38 8.70
C THR A 158 4.34 15.36 8.65
N LEU A 159 5.18 15.29 7.60
CA LEU A 159 6.32 16.18 7.46
C LEU A 159 5.90 17.66 7.31
N ALA A 160 4.87 17.94 6.52
CA ALA A 160 4.38 19.30 6.32
C ALA A 160 3.87 19.93 7.62
N TRP A 161 3.11 19.17 8.41
CA TRP A 161 2.65 19.62 9.73
C TRP A 161 3.79 19.83 10.72
N THR A 162 4.78 18.93 10.71
CA THR A 162 5.94 19.03 11.62
C THR A 162 6.74 20.30 11.32
N VAL A 163 7.04 20.58 10.05
CA VAL A 163 7.72 21.81 9.64
C VAL A 163 6.88 23.04 9.97
N GLY A 164 5.57 22.99 9.71
CA GLY A 164 4.66 24.07 10.06
C GLY A 164 4.67 24.40 11.55
N LEU A 165 4.64 23.38 12.42
CA LEU A 165 4.73 23.55 13.87
C LEU A 165 6.08 24.12 14.32
N ILE A 166 7.19 23.65 13.74
CA ILE A 166 8.54 24.16 14.03
C ILE A 166 8.67 25.64 13.71
N ILE A 167 7.97 26.14 12.68
CA ILE A 167 7.95 27.57 12.33
C ILE A 167 6.95 28.35 13.19
N LEU A 168 5.78 27.76 13.45
CA LEU A 168 4.70 28.41 14.19
C LEU A 168 5.06 28.65 15.66
N VAL A 169 5.74 27.71 16.32
CA VAL A 169 6.14 27.83 17.73
C VAL A 169 7.02 29.07 17.99
N PRO A 170 8.16 29.28 17.30
CA PRO A 170 8.97 30.49 17.50
C PRO A 170 8.25 31.76 17.04
N PHE A 171 7.41 31.69 16.01
CA PHE A 171 6.57 32.82 15.60
C PHE A 171 5.62 33.27 16.72
N MET A 172 4.91 32.31 17.33
CA MET A 172 4.01 32.58 18.47
C MET A 172 4.76 33.14 19.68
N ILE A 173 5.97 32.64 19.95
CA ILE A 173 6.84 33.17 21.02
C ILE A 173 7.22 34.63 20.71
N ALA A 174 7.62 34.93 19.46
CA ALA A 174 8.00 36.28 19.06
C ALA A 174 6.84 37.28 19.19
N VAL A 175 5.62 36.90 18.78
CA VAL A 175 4.40 37.70 18.96
C VAL A 175 4.10 37.89 20.45
N PHE A 176 4.17 36.83 21.26
CA PHE A 176 3.92 36.92 22.71
C PHE A 176 4.93 37.83 23.43
N MET A 177 6.20 37.81 22.99
CA MET A 177 7.25 38.69 23.51
C MET A 177 7.20 40.12 22.94
N GLY A 178 6.25 40.44 22.05
CA GLY A 178 6.10 41.77 21.45
C GLY A 178 7.23 42.16 20.49
N LEU A 179 7.94 41.18 19.93
CA LEU A 179 8.99 41.39 18.92
C LEU A 179 8.41 41.59 17.50
N LEU A 180 7.11 41.36 17.34
CA LEU A 180 6.32 41.45 16.11
C LEU A 180 4.96 42.09 16.40
#